data_AF-A0A831NZA2-F1
#
_entry.id   AF-A0A831NZA2-F1
#
_cell.length_a   1.000
_cell.length_b   1.000
_cell.length_c   1.000
_cell.angle_alpha   90.00
_cell.angle_beta   90.00
_cell.angle_gamma   90.00
#
_symmetry.space_group_name_H-M   'P 1'
#
loop_
_entity.id
_entity.type
_entity.pdbx_description
1 polymer ?
#
loop_
_entity_poly.entity_id
_entity_poly.type
_entity_poly.pdbx_seq_one_letter_code
_entity_poly.pdbx_strand_id
1 'polypeptide(L)' 'EMQVFQKLLGTDLNGAQLLQIARTTALRRVAVKRPAKAPYLGKQTADFQIRSPKTRFDVYLASPATDTSF' A
#
# COMPACT_ATOMS: atom_id res chain seq x y z
N GLU A 1 8.14 0.00 23.58
CA GLU A 1 9.20 0.24 22.58
C GLU A 1 8.72 0.93 21.29
N MET A 2 7.58 0.57 20.69
CA MET A 2 7.08 1.22 19.44
C MET A 2 6.67 2.71 19.56
N GLN A 3 6.39 3.21 20.77
CA GLN A 3 6.04 4.63 20.98
C GLN A 3 7.20 5.59 20.73
N VAL A 4 8.44 5.19 21.08
CA VAL A 4 9.62 6.03 20.86
C VAL A 4 9.95 6.09 19.37
N PHE A 5 9.84 4.95 18.68
CA PHE A 5 10.05 4.85 17.24
C PHE A 5 9.06 5.70 16.43
N GLN A 6 7.78 5.71 16.80
CA GLN A 6 6.77 6.55 16.14
C GLN A 6 7.02 8.05 16.33
N LYS A 7 7.60 8.48 17.46
CA LYS A 7 7.96 9.88 17.67
C LYS A 7 9.13 10.33 16.79
N LEU A 8 10.04 9.42 16.44
CA LEU A 8 11.22 9.69 15.62
C LEU A 8 10.91 9.74 14.12
N LEU A 9 9.97 8.92 13.62
CA LEU A 9 9.70 8.77 12.18
C LEU A 9 9.03 9.99 11.53
N GLY A 10 8.52 10.95 12.30
CA GLY A 10 7.78 12.08 11.76
C GLY A 10 6.45 11.67 11.09
N THR A 11 5.76 12.62 10.48
CA THR A 11 4.46 12.37 9.82
C THR A 11 4.69 11.76 8.43
N ASP A 12 4.04 10.62 8.15
CA ASP A 12 4.02 9.96 6.83
C ASP A 12 3.53 10.93 5.74
N LEU A 13 4.44 11.54 4.99
CA LEU A 13 4.09 12.67 4.14
C LEU A 13 3.56 12.30 2.74
N ASN A 14 3.85 11.12 2.20
CA ASN A 14 3.53 10.82 0.77
C ASN A 14 3.10 9.37 0.48
N GLY A 15 2.27 8.77 1.33
CA GLY A 15 1.81 7.38 1.16
C GLY A 15 1.09 7.10 -0.17
N ALA A 16 0.41 8.10 -0.76
CA ALA A 16 -0.25 7.96 -2.06
C ALA A 16 0.75 7.83 -3.22
N GLN A 17 1.79 8.68 -3.24
CA GLN A 17 2.84 8.63 -4.27
C GLN A 17 3.63 7.33 -4.19
N LEU A 18 3.93 6.87 -2.98
CA LEU A 18 4.59 5.58 -2.77
C LEU A 18 3.76 4.42 -3.36
N LEU A 19 2.44 4.43 -3.14
CA LEU A 19 1.56 3.41 -3.71
C LEU A 19 1.57 3.45 -5.24
N GLN A 20 1.51 4.63 -5.83
CA GLN A 20 1.54 4.78 -7.28
C GLN A 20 2.83 4.22 -7.89
N ILE A 21 3.99 4.62 -7.35
CA ILE A 21 5.29 4.12 -7.80
C ILE A 21 5.39 2.60 -7.59
N ALA A 22 4.96 2.10 -6.44
CA ALA A 22 5.00 0.66 -6.18
C ALA A 22 4.16 -0.13 -7.18
N ARG A 23 3.00 0.39 -7.60
CA ARG A 23 2.12 -0.28 -8.58
C ARG A 23 2.68 -0.29 -9.99
N THR A 24 3.50 0.71 -10.36
CA THR A 24 4.19 0.76 -11.66
C THR A 24 5.45 -0.10 -11.67
N THR A 25 6.12 -0.25 -10.53
CA THR A 25 7.38 -1.02 -10.42
C THR A 25 7.17 -2.50 -10.14
N ALA A 26 6.10 -2.87 -9.42
CA ALA A 26 5.84 -4.26 -9.07
C ALA A 26 5.49 -5.11 -10.29
N LEU A 27 6.02 -6.34 -10.34
CA LEU A 27 5.76 -7.28 -11.45
C LEU A 27 4.40 -8.01 -11.35
N ARG A 28 3.85 -8.10 -10.15
CA ARG A 28 2.61 -8.86 -9.90
C ARG A 28 1.63 -8.12 -9.01
N ARG A 29 2.08 -7.75 -7.81
CA ARG A 29 1.23 -7.11 -6.81
C ARG A 29 2.02 -6.33 -5.78
N VAL A 30 1.36 -5.33 -5.21
CA VAL A 30 1.81 -4.53 -4.07
C VAL A 30 0.94 -4.90 -2.88
N ALA A 31 1.55 -5.26 -1.75
CA ALA A 31 0.83 -5.52 -0.50
C ALA A 31 1.12 -4.41 0.51
N VAL A 32 0.08 -3.73 1.00
CA VAL A 32 0.19 -2.65 1.97
C VAL A 32 -0.38 -3.10 3.30
N LYS A 33 0.46 -3.16 4.34
CA LYS A 33 0.03 -3.45 5.71
C LYS A 33 -0.68 -2.25 6.30
N ARG A 34 -1.89 -2.45 6.83
CA ARG A 34 -2.71 -1.41 7.46
C ARG A 34 -3.37 -1.92 8.75
N PRO A 35 -3.65 -1.05 9.73
CA PRO A 35 -4.57 -1.38 10.82
C PRO A 35 -5.97 -1.71 10.28
N ALA A 36 -6.69 -2.63 10.93
CA ALA A 36 -7.99 -3.12 10.42
C ALA A 36 -9.02 -2.02 10.13
N LYS A 37 -9.00 -0.92 10.89
CA LYS A 37 -9.95 0.22 10.79
C LYS A 37 -9.39 1.45 10.05
N ALA A 38 -8.13 1.42 9.58
CA ALA A 38 -7.55 2.57 8.90
C ALA A 38 -8.19 2.79 7.52
N PRO A 39 -8.22 4.02 6.96
CA PRO A 39 -8.63 4.24 5.57
C PRO A 39 -7.63 3.59 4.60
N TYR A 40 -8.04 3.41 3.34
CA TYR A 40 -7.12 2.95 2.29
C TYR A 40 -5.99 3.95 2.04
N LEU A 41 -4.84 3.44 1.64
CA LEU A 41 -3.69 4.27 1.30
C LEU A 41 -4.02 5.08 0.03
N GLY A 42 -3.86 6.40 0.07
CA GLY A 42 -4.14 7.27 -1.07
C GLY A 42 -5.60 7.30 -1.53
N LYS A 43 -6.56 6.92 -0.67
CA LYS A 43 -8.00 6.77 -1.02
C LYS A 43 -8.27 5.79 -2.17
N GLN A 44 -7.31 4.93 -2.51
CA GLN A 44 -7.44 3.96 -3.58
C GLN A 44 -7.92 2.62 -3.01
N THR A 45 -8.98 2.04 -3.58
CA THR A 45 -9.44 0.71 -3.16
C THR A 45 -8.43 -0.36 -3.56
N ALA A 46 -8.20 -1.33 -2.67
CA ALA A 46 -7.43 -2.53 -2.97
C ALA A 46 -8.24 -3.48 -3.85
N ASP A 47 -7.55 -4.26 -4.69
CA ASP A 47 -8.20 -5.30 -5.50
C ASP A 47 -8.73 -6.43 -4.61
N PHE A 48 -7.98 -6.78 -3.58
CA PHE A 48 -8.45 -7.67 -2.52
C PHE A 48 -7.72 -7.42 -1.20
N GLN A 49 -8.27 -7.98 -0.12
CA GLN A 49 -7.76 -7.77 1.24
C GLN A 49 -7.57 -9.08 1.97
N ILE A 50 -6.45 -9.20 2.65
CA ILE A 50 -6.19 -10.29 3.58
C ILE A 50 -6.36 -9.73 5.00
N ARG A 51 -7.40 -10.18 5.69
CA ARG A 51 -7.79 -9.64 7.01
C ARG A 51 -7.23 -10.51 8.12
N SER A 52 -6.76 -9.86 9.19
CA SER A 52 -6.38 -10.45 10.47
C SER A 52 -7.03 -9.66 11.60
N PRO A 53 -7.09 -10.17 12.85
CA PRO A 53 -7.84 -9.52 13.92
C PRO A 53 -7.45 -8.07 14.22
N LYS A 54 -6.17 -7.70 14.06
CA LYS A 54 -5.65 -6.35 14.38
C LYS A 54 -5.17 -5.58 13.14
N THR A 55 -4.94 -6.27 12.03
CA THR A 55 -4.32 -5.71 10.83
C THR A 55 -4.98 -6.29 9.59
N ARG A 56 -4.85 -5.58 8.47
CA ARG A 56 -5.19 -6.10 7.15
C ARG A 56 -4.06 -5.80 6.18
N PHE A 57 -3.96 -6.61 5.14
CA PHE A 57 -3.13 -6.34 3.98
C PHE A 57 -4.03 -5.98 2.82
N ASP A 58 -3.89 -4.75 2.36
CA ASP A 58 -4.53 -4.23 1.16
C ASP A 58 -3.64 -4.63 -0.03
N VAL A 59 -4.12 -5.49 -0.92
CA VAL A 59 -3.35 -5.99 -2.06
C VAL A 59 -3.82 -5.33 -3.35
N TYR A 60 -2.87 -4.72 -4.06
CA TYR A 60 -3.07 -4.04 -5.33
C TYR A 60 -2.36 -4.83 -6.43
N LEU A 61 -3.04 -5.14 -7.51
CA LEU A 61 -2.42 -5.72 -8.70
C LEU A 61 -1.56 -4.67 -9.39
N ALA A 62 -0.41 -5.14 -9.87
CA ALA A 62 0.44 -4.34 -10.72
C ALA A 62 -0.35 -3.96 -11.98
N SER A 63 -0.26 -2.71 -12.39
CA SER A 63 -0.75 -2.36 -13.72
C SER A 63 0.19 -3.07 -14.70
N PRO A 64 -0.29 -3.92 -15.61
CA PRO A 64 0.58 -4.41 -16.67
C PRO A 64 1.10 -3.17 -17.38
N ALA A 65 2.42 -2.98 -17.36
CA ALA A 65 3.06 -2.04 -18.27
C ALA A 65 2.58 -2.45 -19.65
N THR A 66 1.74 -1.62 -20.26
CA THR A 66 1.17 -1.88 -21.58
C THR A 66 2.31 -1.71 -22.57
N ASP A 67 3.16 -2.73 -22.66
CA ASP A 67 4.05 -2.91 -23.78
C ASP A 67 3.20 -3.51 -24.90
N THR A 68 2.42 -2.63 -25.53
CA THR A 68 1.66 -2.94 -26.73
C THR A 68 2.19 -2.04 -27.83
N SER A 69 3.33 -2.45 -28.39
CA SER A 69 3.78 -2.04 -29.71
C SER A 69 3.92 -3.33 -30.52
N PHE A 70 2.94 -3.58 -31.39
CA PHE A 70 3.03 -4.54 -32.50
C PHE A 70 3.52 -3.81 -33.74
#